data_AF-B9THG5-F1
#
_entry.id   AF-B9THG5-F1
#
_cell.length_a   1.000
_cell.length_b   1.000
_cell.length_c   1.000
_cell.angle_alpha   90.00
_cell.angle_beta   90.00
_cell.angle_gamma   90.00
#
_symmetry.space_group_name_H-M   'P 1'
#
loop_
_entity.id
_entity.type
_entity.pdbx_description
1 polymer ?
#
loop_
_entity_poly.entity_id
_entity_poly.type
_entity_poly.pdbx_seq_one_letter_code
_entity_poly.pdbx_strand_id
1 'polypeptide(L)'
;MQQLVAQGLTVIGMKPVASGCEWVDGRWQNDDVLQLTAASNVSAPAELINPYCFEPAIAPHIAAAQAGVEIDFNVIRAAYEQLTTMADVVIVEGAG
;
A
#
# COMPACT_ATOMS: atom_id res chain seq x y z
N MET A 1 9.05 0.24 -11.52
CA MET A 1 8.27 1.50 -11.65
C MET A 1 8.95 2.52 -12.54
N GLN A 2 10.18 2.96 -12.24
CA GLN A 2 10.88 4.02 -13.01
C GLN A 2 10.91 3.81 -14.53
N GLN A 3 11.15 2.58 -15.01
CA GLN A 3 11.13 2.29 -16.46
C GLN A 3 9.74 2.46 -17.10
N LEU A 4 8.67 2.10 -16.40
CA LEU A 4 7.29 2.27 -16.87
C LEU A 4 6.92 3.76 -16.93
N VAL A 5 7.32 4.51 -15.91
CA VAL A 5 7.18 5.98 -15.89
C VAL A 5 7.96 6.61 -17.05
N ALA A 6 9.18 6.16 -17.33
CA ALA A 6 9.98 6.62 -18.47
C ALA A 6 9.37 6.29 -19.84
N GLN A 7 8.51 5.27 -19.91
CA GLN A 7 7.71 4.93 -21.10
C GLN A 7 6.45 5.81 -21.25
N GLY A 8 6.21 6.74 -20.32
CA GLY A 8 5.05 7.64 -20.33
C GLY A 8 3.79 7.04 -19.72
N LEU A 9 3.87 5.88 -19.06
CA LEU A 9 2.73 5.26 -18.39
C LEU A 9 2.46 5.92 -17.03
N THR A 10 1.20 5.97 -16.65
CA THR A 10 0.77 6.26 -15.28
C THR A 10 0.90 5.00 -14.43
N VAL A 11 1.55 5.12 -13.28
CA VAL A 11 1.95 4.01 -12.42
C VAL A 11 1.64 4.35 -10.97
N ILE A 12 0.91 3.46 -10.32
CA ILE A 12 0.67 3.48 -8.87
C ILE A 12 1.28 2.23 -8.26
N GLY A 13 1.98 2.38 -7.14
CA GLY A 13 2.39 1.27 -6.31
C GLY A 13 1.44 1.08 -5.13
N MET A 14 1.11 -0.17 -4.82
CA MET A 14 0.24 -0.59 -3.73
C MET A 14 1.00 -1.52 -2.79
N LYS A 15 0.99 -1.22 -1.50
CA LYS A 15 1.45 -2.10 -0.43
C LYS A 15 0.22 -2.44 0.42
N PRO A 16 -0.53 -3.50 0.08
CA PRO A 16 -1.86 -3.76 0.65
C PRO A 16 -1.84 -3.93 2.17
N VAL A 17 -0.74 -4.47 2.69
CA VAL A 17 -0.55 -4.70 4.12
C VAL A 17 0.86 -4.26 4.50
N ALA A 18 0.95 -3.40 5.51
CA ALA A 18 2.20 -2.92 6.09
C ALA A 18 2.18 -3.14 7.61
N SER A 19 3.34 -3.50 8.15
CA SER A 19 3.60 -3.67 9.59
C SER A 19 4.82 -2.84 9.97
N GLY A 20 4.96 -2.47 11.23
CA GLY A 20 5.97 -1.47 11.62
C GLY A 20 5.58 -0.07 11.17
N CYS A 21 4.27 0.24 11.18
CA CYS A 21 3.78 1.58 10.89
C CYS A 21 3.91 2.49 12.11
N GLU A 22 4.25 3.76 11.89
CA GLU A 22 4.30 4.77 12.95
C GLU A 22 3.25 5.85 12.71
N TRP A 23 2.60 6.33 13.79
CA TRP A 23 1.67 7.45 13.70
C TRP A 23 2.44 8.77 13.84
N VAL A 24 2.62 9.47 12.72
CA VAL A 24 3.42 10.69 12.64
C VAL A 24 2.62 11.76 11.90
N ASP A 25 2.45 12.93 12.52
CA ASP A 25 1.71 14.09 11.97
C ASP A 25 0.27 13.77 11.55
N GLY A 26 -0.42 12.91 12.32
CA GLY A 26 -1.82 12.57 12.08
C GLY A 26 -2.04 11.56 10.95
N ARG A 27 -0.99 10.86 10.50
CA ARG A 27 -1.05 9.80 9.49
C ARG A 27 -0.15 8.62 9.86
N TRP A 28 -0.55 7.43 9.43
CA TRP A 28 0.34 6.27 9.46
C TRP A 28 1.44 6.41 8.40
N GLN A 29 2.67 6.09 8.79
CA GLN A 29 3.83 6.10 7.92
C GLN A 29 4.55 4.76 8.00
N ASN A 30 4.99 4.27 6.86
CA ASN A 30 5.80 3.07 6.73
C ASN A 30 6.77 3.28 5.57
N ASP A 31 8.04 2.94 5.76
CA ASP A 31 9.09 3.26 4.79
C ASP A 31 8.86 2.59 3.43
N ASP A 32 8.33 1.36 3.40
CA ASP A 32 8.01 0.69 2.14
C ASP A 32 6.86 1.40 1.42
N VAL A 33 5.79 1.77 2.15
CA VAL A 33 4.65 2.52 1.60
C VAL A 33 5.10 3.88 1.07
N LEU A 34 5.97 4.60 1.79
CA LEU A 34 6.51 5.90 1.39
C LEU A 34 7.39 5.78 0.14
N GLN A 35 8.29 4.80 0.09
CA GLN A 35 9.14 4.56 -1.08
C GLN A 35 8.31 4.20 -2.31
N LEU A 36 7.31 3.35 -2.14
CA LEU A 36 6.42 2.92 -3.20
C LEU A 36 5.56 4.08 -3.74
N THR A 37 5.06 4.93 -2.84
CA THR A 37 4.34 6.17 -3.19
C THR A 37 5.26 7.14 -3.93
N ALA A 38 6.50 7.33 -3.48
CA ALA A 38 7.48 8.20 -4.14
C ALA A 38 7.91 7.70 -5.52
N ALA A 39 7.87 6.38 -5.76
CA ALA A 39 8.15 5.77 -7.05
C ALA A 39 6.95 5.81 -8.02
N SER A 40 5.75 6.14 -7.52
CA SER A 40 4.54 6.36 -8.31
C SER A 40 4.58 7.74 -8.97
N ASN A 41 3.94 7.90 -10.13
CA ASN A 41 3.82 9.20 -10.81
C ASN A 41 2.38 9.73 -10.88
N VAL A 42 1.44 9.03 -10.24
CA VAL A 42 0.06 9.47 -10.00
C VAL A 42 -0.26 9.32 -8.53
N SER A 43 -0.99 10.28 -7.98
CA SER A 43 -1.42 10.26 -6.57
C SER A 43 -2.70 9.44 -6.43
N ALA A 44 -2.79 8.67 -5.34
CA ALA A 44 -3.98 7.95 -4.94
C ALA A 44 -4.20 8.08 -3.42
N PRO A 45 -5.44 7.90 -2.94
CA PRO A 45 -5.75 7.84 -1.52
C PRO A 45 -4.89 6.82 -0.79
N ALA A 46 -4.40 7.18 0.40
CA ALA A 46 -3.52 6.33 1.20
C ALA A 46 -4.21 5.01 1.60
N GLU A 47 -5.52 5.04 1.82
CA GLU A 47 -6.33 3.88 2.18
C GLU A 47 -6.46 2.87 1.03
N LEU A 48 -6.27 3.32 -0.23
CA LEU A 48 -6.20 2.42 -1.38
C LEU A 48 -4.80 1.85 -1.58
N ILE A 49 -3.76 2.66 -1.33
CA ILE A 49 -2.35 2.24 -1.42
C ILE A 49 -2.01 1.22 -0.33
N ASN A 50 -2.45 1.48 0.91
CA ASN A 50 -2.17 0.69 2.10
C ASN A 50 -3.42 0.59 3.01
N PRO A 51 -4.41 -0.25 2.64
CA PRO A 51 -5.64 -0.43 3.42
C PRO A 51 -5.40 -1.01 4.82
N TYR A 52 -4.35 -1.81 5.01
CA TYR A 52 -3.99 -2.37 6.31
C TYR A 52 -2.61 -1.89 6.75
N CYS A 53 -2.58 -1.08 7.82
CA CYS A 53 -1.36 -0.63 8.48
C CYS A 53 -1.38 -1.09 9.93
N PHE A 54 -0.31 -1.75 10.37
CA PHE A 54 -0.17 -2.24 11.73
C PHE A 54 1.10 -1.68 12.39
N GLU A 55 0.98 -1.24 13.63
CA GLU A 55 2.10 -0.66 14.39
C GLU A 55 3.24 -1.66 14.67
N PRO A 56 2.98 -2.90 15.13
CA PRO A 56 4.08 -3.81 15.48
C PRO A 56 4.93 -4.18 14.26
N ALA A 57 6.25 -4.01 14.38
CA ALA A 57 7.23 -4.43 13.37
C ALA A 57 7.48 -5.95 13.40
N ILE A 58 6.43 -6.73 13.12
CA ILE A 58 6.41 -8.20 13.08
C ILE A 58 5.67 -8.65 11.81
N ALA A 59 5.69 -9.95 11.52
CA ALA A 59 5.02 -10.48 10.33
C ALA A 59 3.54 -9.99 10.26
N PRO A 60 3.05 -9.51 9.10
CA PRO A 60 1.78 -8.79 9.01
C PRO A 60 0.56 -9.56 9.56
N HIS A 61 0.52 -10.88 9.36
CA HIS A 61 -0.56 -11.72 9.89
C HIS A 61 -0.57 -11.78 11.43
N ILE A 62 0.59 -11.71 12.08
CA ILE A 62 0.71 -11.65 13.53
C ILE A 62 0.30 -10.26 14.03
N ALA A 63 0.75 -9.21 13.35
CA ALA A 63 0.40 -7.82 13.69
C ALA A 63 -1.12 -7.59 13.60
N ALA A 64 -1.75 -8.12 12.54
CA ALA A 64 -3.20 -8.09 12.36
C ALA A 64 -3.94 -8.81 13.51
N ALA A 65 -3.50 -10.04 13.84
CA ALA A 65 -4.08 -10.81 14.92
C ALA A 65 -3.95 -10.10 16.29
N GLN A 66 -2.81 -9.46 16.57
CA GLN A 66 -2.61 -8.67 17.79
C GLN A 66 -3.50 -7.43 17.85
N ALA A 67 -3.78 -6.81 16.70
CA ALA A 67 -4.71 -5.69 16.58
C ALA A 67 -6.19 -6.14 16.61
N GLY A 68 -6.47 -7.44 16.65
CA GLY A 68 -7.82 -7.98 16.55
C GLY A 68 -8.47 -7.76 15.18
N VAL A 69 -7.65 -7.59 14.13
CA VAL A 69 -8.08 -7.34 12.76
C VAL A 69 -7.84 -8.60 11.93
N GLU A 70 -8.88 -9.05 11.23
CA GLU A 70 -8.75 -10.07 10.19
C GLU A 70 -8.51 -9.39 8.84
N ILE A 71 -7.47 -9.81 8.12
CA ILE A 71 -7.17 -9.26 6.79
C ILE A 71 -8.16 -9.85 5.78
N ASP A 72 -9.14 -9.04 5.39
CA ASP A 72 -10.09 -9.41 4.33
C ASP A 72 -9.50 -9.10 2.95
N PHE A 73 -9.29 -10.15 2.14
CA PHE A 73 -8.82 -10.04 0.77
C PHE A 73 -9.80 -9.30 -0.16
N ASN A 74 -11.09 -9.24 0.15
CA ASN A 74 -12.05 -8.47 -0.63
C ASN A 74 -11.78 -6.96 -0.51
N VAL A 75 -11.36 -6.49 0.67
CA VAL A 75 -10.95 -5.09 0.87
C VAL A 75 -9.72 -4.78 0.02
N ILE A 76 -8.72 -5.67 0.02
CA ILE A 76 -7.51 -5.52 -0.81
C ILE A 76 -7.89 -5.50 -2.30
N ARG A 77 -8.75 -6.43 -2.73
CA ARG A 77 -9.21 -6.51 -4.11
C ARG A 77 -9.96 -5.25 -4.54
N ALA A 78 -10.89 -4.77 -3.73
CA ALA A 78 -11.67 -3.57 -4.04
C ALA A 78 -10.76 -2.33 -4.11
N ALA A 79 -9.77 -2.23 -3.22
CA ALA A 79 -8.77 -1.16 -3.28
C ALA A 79 -7.94 -1.23 -4.57
N TYR A 80 -7.44 -2.42 -4.91
CA TYR A 80 -6.72 -2.66 -6.16
C TYR A 80 -7.55 -2.30 -7.39
N GLU A 81 -8.80 -2.75 -7.46
CA GLU A 81 -9.71 -2.46 -8.57
C GLU A 81 -9.91 -0.95 -8.74
N GLN A 82 -10.09 -0.21 -7.64
CA GLN A 82 -10.16 1.26 -7.71
C GLN A 82 -8.85 1.86 -8.24
N LEU A 83 -7.69 1.43 -7.75
CA LEU A 83 -6.39 1.91 -8.25
C LEU A 83 -6.20 1.64 -9.75
N THR A 84 -6.70 0.51 -10.28
CA THR A 84 -6.59 0.21 -11.73
C THR A 84 -7.43 1.15 -12.59
N THR A 85 -8.39 1.87 -12.02
CA THR A 85 -9.12 2.93 -12.75
C THR A 85 -8.35 4.25 -12.80
N MET A 86 -7.28 4.39 -12.02
CA MET A 86 -6.52 5.62 -11.83
C MET A 86 -5.15 5.62 -12.54
N ALA A 87 -4.67 4.45 -12.97
CA ALA A 87 -3.36 4.30 -13.60
C ALA A 87 -3.33 3.17 -14.63
N ASP A 88 -2.45 3.30 -15.61
CA ASP A 88 -2.19 2.29 -16.64
C ASP A 88 -1.58 1.01 -16.02
N VAL A 89 -0.79 1.17 -14.97
CA VAL A 89 -0.15 0.05 -14.25
C VAL A 89 -0.27 0.23 -12.75
N VAL A 90 -0.74 -0.83 -12.08
CA VAL A 90 -0.69 -0.94 -10.62
C VAL A 90 0.34 -2.03 -10.25
N ILE A 91 1.39 -1.64 -9.52
CA ILE A 91 2.38 -2.59 -8.98
C ILE A 91 2.00 -2.90 -7.53
N VAL A 92 1.63 -4.15 -7.28
CA VAL A 92 1.28 -4.62 -5.95
C VAL A 92 2.49 -5.33 -5.33
N GLU A 93 3.00 -4.79 -4.24
CA GLU A 93 4.04 -5.44 -3.46
C GLU A 93 3.41 -6.44 -2.47
N GLY A 94 3.91 -7.67 -2.45
CA GLY A 94 3.43 -8.69 -1.52
C GLY A 94 3.75 -8.36 -0.06
N ALA A 95 3.07 -9.04 0.86
CA ALA A 95 3.52 -9.12 2.26
C ALA A 95 4.76 -10.03 2.34
N GLY A 96 5.75 -9.62 3.13
CA GLY A 96 6.87 -10.47 3.56
C GLY A 96 6.51 -11.31 4.77
#